data_AF-A0A9X9XK07-F1
#
_entry.id   AF-A0A9X9XK07-F1
#
_cell.length_a   1.000
_cell.length_b   1.000
_cell.length_c   1.000
_cell.angle_alpha   90.00
_cell.angle_beta   90.00
_cell.angle_gamma   90.00
#
_symmetry.space_group_name_H-M   'P 1'
#
loop_
_entity.id
_entity.type
_entity.pdbx_description
1 polymer ?
#
loop_
_entity_poly.entity_id
_entity_poly.type
_entity_poly.pdbx_seq_one_letter_code
_entity_poly.pdbx_strand_id
1 'polypeptide(L)'
;MSTPTVKSASIGKGSFGIVVLEWFVAPRLSALISCSAPEIISLANPIGRLMFEGVFGNLPVKNDAQRTAIVQVCRRSSEAIAAYVNGRRFLIDFVNSPIKADNLQAHAEAVQYFETCISSVYLALNMWVRHFNAIGIPVPDVSSVNRRNIVYAPNAVFDRLRMIHNRVKHFDEDVEEAMVAGNTPPSSPIWFVNDGIESTDKSNGSSVKLNFQELVEVLEDARQITLMFAERLPERIRARLRGESDPAAPSPQPP
;
A
#
# COMPACT_ATOMS: atom_id res chain seq x y z
N MET A 1 7.88 -33.55 -8.07
CA MET A 1 7.56 -32.11 -8.03
C MET A 1 7.68 -31.59 -9.45
N SER A 2 6.55 -31.44 -10.13
CA SER A 2 6.49 -31.11 -11.55
C SER A 2 6.48 -29.59 -11.70
N THR A 3 7.49 -29.03 -12.37
CA THR A 3 7.53 -27.62 -12.77
C THR A 3 6.30 -27.27 -13.62
N PRO A 4 5.54 -26.22 -13.29
CA PRO A 4 4.46 -25.77 -14.15
C PRO A 4 5.07 -25.19 -15.43
N THR A 5 4.85 -25.87 -16.54
CA THR A 5 5.17 -25.36 -17.87
C THR A 5 4.24 -24.19 -18.14
N VAL A 6 4.75 -22.96 -18.02
CA VAL A 6 4.06 -21.76 -18.49
C VAL A 6 3.88 -21.93 -19.99
N LYS A 7 2.68 -22.36 -20.41
CA LYS A 7 2.28 -22.27 -21.81
C LYS A 7 2.11 -20.80 -22.12
N SER A 8 3.23 -20.19 -22.51
CA SER A 8 3.26 -19.00 -23.36
C SER A 8 2.38 -19.32 -24.57
N ALA A 9 1.12 -18.90 -24.52
CA ALA A 9 0.37 -18.67 -25.74
C ALA A 9 1.18 -17.59 -26.46
N SER A 10 1.86 -17.98 -27.52
CA SER A 10 2.66 -17.09 -28.36
C SER A 10 1.71 -16.12 -29.07
N ILE A 11 1.18 -15.16 -28.35
CA ILE A 11 0.62 -13.96 -28.94
C ILE A 11 1.85 -13.20 -29.41
N GLY A 12 2.14 -13.30 -30.70
CA GLY A 12 3.33 -12.70 -31.30
C GLY A 12 3.44 -11.24 -30.84
N LYS A 13 4.63 -10.87 -30.35
CA LYS A 13 4.99 -9.47 -30.12
C LYS A 13 4.70 -8.71 -31.42
N GLY A 14 3.68 -7.84 -31.40
CA GLY A 14 3.22 -7.09 -32.57
C GLY A 14 1.88 -7.51 -33.19
N SER A 15 1.09 -8.38 -32.55
CA SER A 15 -0.30 -8.60 -33.00
C SER A 15 -1.16 -7.35 -32.73
N PHE A 16 -1.98 -6.94 -33.69
CA PHE A 16 -2.91 -5.80 -33.56
C PHE A 16 -3.77 -5.89 -32.28
N GLY A 17 -4.15 -7.10 -31.88
CA GLY A 17 -4.91 -7.34 -30.65
C GLY A 17 -4.20 -6.91 -29.37
N ILE A 18 -2.88 -7.07 -29.28
CA ILE A 18 -2.12 -6.59 -28.10
C ILE A 18 -2.13 -5.06 -28.05
N VAL A 19 -1.92 -4.40 -29.19
CA VAL A 19 -1.89 -2.92 -29.26
C VAL A 19 -3.24 -2.35 -28.81
N VAL A 20 -4.34 -2.94 -29.27
CA VAL A 20 -5.69 -2.55 -28.84
C VAL A 20 -5.88 -2.76 -27.34
N LEU A 21 -5.46 -3.91 -26.79
CA LEU A 21 -5.55 -4.16 -25.34
C LEU A 21 -4.73 -3.16 -24.52
N GLU A 22 -3.56 -2.75 -24.99
CA GLU A 22 -2.74 -1.76 -24.30
C GLU A 22 -3.41 -0.37 -24.27
N TRP A 23 -4.16 -0.02 -25.31
CA TRP A 23 -4.92 1.24 -25.37
C TRP A 23 -6.17 1.23 -24.49
N PHE A 24 -6.84 0.09 -24.33
CA PHE A 24 -8.11 0.03 -23.59
C PHE A 24 -7.98 -0.47 -22.16
N VAL A 25 -6.98 -1.29 -21.84
CA VAL A 25 -6.85 -1.96 -20.54
C VAL A 25 -5.76 -1.33 -19.70
N ALA A 26 -4.51 -1.37 -20.17
CA ALA A 26 -3.38 -0.81 -19.45
C ALA A 26 -2.16 -0.63 -20.38
N PRO A 27 -1.40 0.47 -20.22
CA PRO A 27 -0.13 0.61 -20.91
C PRO A 27 0.80 -0.58 -20.63
N ARG A 28 1.51 -1.04 -21.67
CA ARG A 28 2.53 -2.10 -21.56
C ARG A 28 2.00 -3.41 -20.98
N LEU A 29 0.71 -3.72 -21.13
CA LEU A 29 0.12 -4.98 -20.68
C LEU A 29 0.88 -6.21 -21.22
N SER A 30 1.43 -6.12 -22.44
CA SER A 30 2.24 -7.21 -23.02
C SER A 30 3.57 -7.47 -22.30
N ALA A 31 4.06 -6.52 -21.50
CA ALA A 31 5.29 -6.64 -20.72
C ALA A 31 5.07 -7.35 -19.38
N LEU A 32 3.83 -7.48 -18.93
CA LEU A 32 3.44 -8.15 -17.70
C LEU A 32 3.36 -9.67 -17.91
N ILE A 33 4.48 -10.34 -17.66
CA ILE A 33 4.67 -11.78 -17.86
C ILE A 33 4.84 -12.55 -16.55
N SER A 34 5.05 -11.84 -15.45
CA SER A 34 5.30 -12.41 -14.12
C SER A 34 4.80 -11.44 -13.05
N CYS A 35 4.47 -11.95 -11.87
CA CYS A 35 4.16 -11.15 -10.69
C CYS A 35 5.22 -11.44 -9.63
N SER A 36 6.09 -10.46 -9.35
CA SER A 36 7.09 -10.56 -8.27
C SER A 36 6.67 -9.89 -6.97
N ALA A 37 5.36 -9.64 -6.80
CA ALA A 37 4.80 -9.09 -5.58
C ALA A 37 5.04 -10.05 -4.39
N PRO A 38 5.78 -9.63 -3.34
CA PRO A 38 6.00 -10.47 -2.16
C PRO A 38 4.70 -10.74 -1.40
N GLU A 39 4.67 -11.81 -0.60
CA GLU A 39 3.55 -12.06 0.30
C GLU A 39 3.72 -11.26 1.60
N ILE A 40 2.62 -10.75 2.16
CA ILE A 40 2.60 -10.06 3.45
C ILE A 40 1.60 -10.75 4.38
N ILE A 41 1.95 -10.81 5.67
CA ILE A 41 1.08 -11.37 6.70
C ILE A 41 -0.10 -10.43 6.94
N SER A 42 -1.32 -10.92 6.77
CA SER A 42 -2.53 -10.16 7.08
C SER A 42 -2.66 -9.89 8.57
N LEU A 43 -3.27 -8.76 8.93
CA LEU A 43 -3.55 -8.43 10.33
C LEU A 43 -4.83 -9.13 10.80
N ALA A 44 -4.72 -9.96 11.83
CA ALA A 44 -5.88 -10.60 12.45
C ALA A 44 -6.65 -9.61 13.33
N ASN A 45 -7.75 -9.05 12.79
CA ASN A 45 -8.69 -8.15 13.46
C ASN A 45 -8.06 -7.05 14.37
N PRO A 46 -7.15 -6.22 13.83
CA PRO A 46 -6.47 -5.18 14.61
C PRO A 46 -7.42 -4.10 15.12
N ILE A 47 -8.49 -3.80 14.36
CA ILE A 47 -9.47 -2.77 14.72
C ILE A 47 -10.39 -3.23 15.84
N GLY A 48 -10.88 -4.47 15.80
CA GLY A 48 -11.67 -5.02 16.89
C GLY A 48 -10.89 -4.99 18.20
N ARG A 49 -9.61 -5.40 18.16
CA ARG A 49 -8.71 -5.33 19.32
C ARG A 49 -8.50 -3.89 19.79
N LEU A 50 -8.16 -2.95 18.89
CA LEU A 50 -7.98 -1.54 19.23
C LEU A 50 -9.22 -0.91 19.88
N MET A 51 -10.40 -1.14 19.30
CA MET A 51 -11.66 -0.61 19.80
C MET A 51 -11.98 -1.17 21.18
N PHE A 52 -11.75 -2.47 21.39
CA PHE A 52 -11.87 -3.12 22.69
C PHE A 52 -10.95 -2.44 23.73
N GLU A 53 -9.65 -2.29 23.42
CA GLU A 53 -8.71 -1.61 24.33
C GLU A 53 -9.08 -0.15 24.61
N GLY A 54 -9.65 0.55 23.63
CA GLY A 54 -10.14 1.91 23.78
C GLY A 54 -11.34 2.04 24.71
N VAL A 55 -12.22 1.03 24.77
CA VAL A 55 -13.35 0.98 25.70
C VAL A 55 -12.86 0.82 27.14
N PHE A 56 -11.82 0.02 27.37
CA PHE A 56 -11.27 -0.21 28.71
C PHE A 56 -10.26 0.85 29.17
N GLY A 57 -10.07 1.92 28.40
CA GLY A 57 -9.14 3.00 28.76
C GLY A 57 -7.66 2.61 28.69
N ASN A 58 -7.32 1.50 28.03
CA ASN A 58 -5.95 1.00 27.89
C ASN A 58 -5.18 1.67 26.75
N LEU A 59 -5.70 2.77 26.18
CA LEU A 59 -5.00 3.55 25.17
C LEU A 59 -4.38 4.79 25.80
N PRO A 60 -3.09 5.08 25.56
CA PRO A 60 -2.41 6.26 26.09
C PRO A 60 -2.79 7.52 25.30
N VAL A 61 -4.08 7.87 25.29
CA VAL A 61 -4.63 9.03 24.59
C VAL A 61 -5.06 10.09 25.58
N LYS A 62 -4.70 11.35 25.31
CA LYS A 62 -5.06 12.49 26.16
C LYS A 62 -6.44 13.05 25.83
N ASN A 63 -6.89 12.92 24.58
CA ASN A 63 -8.16 13.46 24.10
C ASN A 63 -8.76 12.62 22.96
N ASP A 64 -10.02 12.91 22.62
CA ASP A 64 -10.77 12.17 21.60
C ASP A 64 -10.26 12.37 20.18
N ALA A 65 -9.62 13.51 19.89
CA ALA A 65 -8.99 13.75 18.59
C ALA A 65 -7.81 12.79 18.37
N GLN A 66 -6.98 12.55 19.40
CA GLN A 66 -5.89 11.58 19.34
C GLN A 66 -6.41 10.16 19.19
N ARG A 67 -7.47 9.80 19.93
CA ARG A 67 -8.14 8.50 19.80
C ARG A 67 -8.64 8.29 18.36
N THR A 68 -9.31 9.29 17.80
CA THR A 68 -9.82 9.25 16.43
C THR A 68 -8.68 9.10 15.43
N ALA A 69 -7.59 9.86 15.58
CA ALA A 69 -6.43 9.74 14.71
C ALA A 69 -5.80 8.34 14.74
N ILE A 70 -5.63 7.73 15.92
CA ILE A 70 -5.12 6.36 16.07
C ILE A 70 -6.03 5.37 15.35
N VAL A 71 -7.35 5.43 15.61
CA VAL A 71 -8.32 4.53 14.99
C VAL A 71 -8.28 4.66 13.46
N GLN A 72 -8.21 5.89 12.95
CA GLN A 72 -8.14 6.12 11.51
C GLN A 72 -6.85 5.59 10.88
N VAL A 73 -5.68 5.82 11.50
CA VAL A 73 -4.41 5.27 11.01
C VAL A 73 -4.45 3.75 10.99
N CYS A 74 -4.91 3.11 12.06
CA CYS A 74 -5.01 1.64 12.12
C CYS A 74 -6.00 1.12 11.07
N ARG A 75 -7.15 1.79 10.90
CA ARG A 75 -8.18 1.41 9.91
C ARG A 75 -7.61 1.44 8.50
N ARG A 76 -6.95 2.54 8.13
CA ARG A 76 -6.33 2.71 6.81
C ARG A 76 -5.17 1.74 6.58
N SER A 77 -4.37 1.47 7.60
CA SER A 77 -3.30 0.46 7.51
C SER A 77 -3.87 -0.94 7.26
N SER A 78 -4.94 -1.31 7.96
CA SER A 78 -5.61 -2.61 7.80
C SER A 78 -6.25 -2.75 6.43
N GLU A 79 -6.93 -1.71 5.96
CA GLU A 79 -7.51 -1.62 4.62
C GLU A 79 -6.43 -1.77 3.53
N ALA A 80 -5.30 -1.07 3.69
CA ALA A 80 -4.19 -1.15 2.74
C ALA A 80 -3.61 -2.57 2.63
N ILE A 81 -3.37 -3.23 3.76
CA ILE A 81 -2.83 -4.60 3.79
C ILE A 81 -3.82 -5.59 3.18
N ALA A 82 -5.11 -5.49 3.53
CA ALA A 82 -6.14 -6.36 2.97
C ALA A 82 -6.28 -6.15 1.44
N ALA A 83 -6.24 -4.90 0.99
CA ALA A 83 -6.28 -4.56 -0.42
C ALA A 83 -5.04 -5.09 -1.16
N TYR A 84 -3.83 -4.97 -0.60
CA TYR A 84 -2.63 -5.56 -1.17
C TYR A 84 -2.73 -7.08 -1.34
N VAL A 85 -3.17 -7.80 -0.29
CA VAL A 85 -3.29 -9.26 -0.32
C VAL A 85 -4.27 -9.71 -1.41
N ASN A 86 -5.42 -9.05 -1.51
CA ASN A 86 -6.41 -9.34 -2.55
C ASN A 86 -5.91 -8.97 -3.94
N GLY A 87 -5.33 -7.78 -4.12
CA GLY A 87 -4.77 -7.31 -5.38
C GLY A 87 -3.67 -8.23 -5.90
N ARG A 88 -2.78 -8.68 -5.01
CA ARG A 88 -1.74 -9.67 -5.33
C ARG A 88 -2.35 -10.98 -5.83
N ARG A 89 -3.40 -11.50 -5.16
CA ARG A 89 -4.08 -12.73 -5.59
C ARG A 89 -4.62 -12.59 -7.01
N PHE A 90 -5.38 -11.51 -7.28
CA PHE A 90 -5.94 -11.27 -8.61
C PHE A 90 -4.87 -11.04 -9.69
N LEU A 91 -3.76 -10.38 -9.34
CA LEU A 91 -2.63 -10.18 -10.26
C LEU A 91 -1.94 -11.51 -10.60
N ILE A 92 -1.75 -12.39 -9.63
CA ILE A 92 -1.21 -13.74 -9.85
C ILE A 92 -2.16 -14.57 -10.72
N ASP A 93 -3.46 -14.51 -10.44
CA ASP A 93 -4.48 -15.20 -11.24
C ASP A 93 -4.49 -14.71 -12.69
N PHE A 94 -4.33 -13.39 -12.90
CA PHE A 94 -4.22 -12.78 -14.21
C PHE A 94 -3.01 -13.30 -14.99
N VAL A 95 -1.82 -13.21 -14.38
CA VAL A 95 -0.54 -13.57 -15.00
C VAL A 95 -0.45 -15.06 -15.35
N ASN A 96 -1.04 -15.92 -14.53
CA ASN A 96 -1.01 -17.37 -14.74
C ASN A 96 -2.06 -17.88 -15.74
N SER A 97 -2.97 -17.02 -16.17
CA SER A 97 -4.09 -17.37 -17.05
C SER A 97 -3.89 -16.82 -18.46
N PRO A 98 -4.37 -17.51 -19.52
CA PRO A 98 -4.32 -16.97 -20.86
C PRO A 98 -5.19 -15.70 -20.96
N ILE A 99 -4.76 -14.73 -21.76
CA ILE A 99 -5.51 -13.47 -21.98
C ILE A 99 -6.85 -13.81 -22.68
N LYS A 100 -7.94 -13.65 -21.94
CA LYS A 100 -9.35 -13.83 -22.35
C LYS A 100 -10.22 -12.82 -21.61
N ALA A 101 -11.45 -12.58 -22.06
CA ALA A 101 -12.37 -11.64 -21.42
C ALA A 101 -12.52 -11.88 -19.90
N ASP A 102 -12.73 -13.13 -19.48
CA ASP A 102 -12.85 -13.50 -18.06
C ASP A 102 -11.57 -13.18 -17.26
N ASN A 103 -10.40 -13.25 -17.92
CA ASN A 103 -9.13 -12.95 -17.28
C ASN A 103 -8.87 -11.43 -17.17
N LEU A 104 -9.38 -10.63 -18.11
CA LEU A 104 -9.27 -9.16 -18.04
C LEU A 104 -10.00 -8.59 -16.80
N GLN A 105 -11.04 -9.27 -16.32
CA GLN A 105 -11.69 -8.93 -15.06
C GLN A 105 -10.72 -9.05 -13.88
N ALA A 106 -9.91 -10.11 -13.80
CA ALA A 106 -8.91 -10.27 -12.74
C ALA A 106 -7.85 -9.15 -12.78
N HIS A 107 -7.46 -8.70 -13.97
CA HIS A 107 -6.59 -7.52 -14.11
C HIS A 107 -7.26 -6.25 -13.56
N ALA A 108 -8.50 -5.97 -13.97
CA ALA A 108 -9.24 -4.80 -13.51
C ALA A 108 -9.43 -4.78 -11.99
N GLU A 109 -9.76 -5.93 -11.40
CA GLU A 109 -9.88 -6.10 -9.95
C GLU A 109 -8.54 -5.90 -9.25
N ALA A 110 -7.45 -6.45 -9.80
CA ALA A 110 -6.11 -6.21 -9.28
C ALA A 110 -5.78 -4.70 -9.25
N VAL A 111 -6.03 -3.97 -10.34
CA VAL A 111 -5.82 -2.51 -10.40
C VAL A 111 -6.60 -1.81 -9.28
N GLN A 112 -7.89 -2.07 -9.16
CA GLN A 112 -8.76 -1.46 -8.14
C GLN A 112 -8.24 -1.71 -6.71
N TYR A 113 -7.82 -2.94 -6.41
CA TYR A 113 -7.26 -3.28 -5.10
C TYR A 113 -5.93 -2.55 -4.85
N PHE A 114 -5.06 -2.44 -5.86
CA PHE A 114 -3.80 -1.72 -5.71
C PHE A 114 -4.00 -0.20 -5.58
N GLU A 115 -4.96 0.40 -6.28
CA GLU A 115 -5.37 1.80 -6.07
C GLU A 115 -5.85 2.06 -4.64
N THR A 116 -6.68 1.15 -4.12
CA THR A 116 -7.17 1.19 -2.74
C THR A 116 -6.02 1.03 -1.75
N CYS A 117 -5.08 0.11 -2.02
CA CYS A 117 -3.89 -0.11 -1.22
C CYS A 117 -3.02 1.15 -1.13
N ILE A 118 -2.65 1.72 -2.29
CA ILE A 118 -1.81 2.92 -2.40
C ILE A 118 -2.45 4.09 -1.66
N SER A 119 -3.75 4.31 -1.88
CA SER A 119 -4.48 5.41 -1.25
C SER A 119 -4.55 5.25 0.27
N SER A 120 -4.89 4.05 0.72
CA SER A 120 -5.02 3.77 2.15
C SER A 120 -3.68 3.85 2.89
N VAL A 121 -2.60 3.31 2.32
CA VAL A 121 -1.29 3.33 2.97
C VAL A 121 -0.69 4.73 2.98
N TYR A 122 -0.84 5.49 1.89
CA TYR A 122 -0.41 6.90 1.85
C TYR A 122 -1.13 7.72 2.91
N LEU A 123 -2.45 7.59 3.02
CA LEU A 123 -3.23 8.29 4.04
C LEU A 123 -2.83 7.87 5.45
N ALA A 124 -2.65 6.57 5.71
CA ALA A 124 -2.22 6.06 7.01
C ALA A 124 -0.88 6.67 7.44
N LEU A 125 0.12 6.64 6.56
CA LEU A 125 1.45 7.19 6.82
C LEU A 125 1.45 8.72 6.93
N ASN A 126 0.72 9.42 6.07
CA ASN A 126 0.62 10.89 6.13
C ASN A 126 -0.06 11.34 7.43
N MET A 127 -1.11 10.65 7.86
CA MET A 127 -1.74 10.89 9.16
C MET A 127 -0.79 10.56 10.31
N TRP A 128 -0.08 9.44 10.23
CA TRP A 128 0.92 9.04 11.22
C TRP A 128 1.97 10.14 11.43
N VAL A 129 2.61 10.53 10.34
CA VAL A 129 3.63 11.58 10.29
C VAL A 129 3.12 12.91 10.85
N ARG A 130 1.97 13.39 10.35
CA ARG A 130 1.49 14.75 10.68
C ARG A 130 0.95 14.84 12.09
N HIS A 131 0.28 13.79 12.56
CA HIS A 131 -0.40 13.84 13.85
C HIS A 131 0.47 13.32 14.99
N PHE A 132 1.28 12.28 14.79
CA PHE A 132 1.99 11.67 15.92
C PHE A 132 3.28 12.38 16.31
N ASN A 133 3.90 13.12 15.37
CA ASN A 133 4.91 14.11 15.73
C ASN A 133 4.37 15.17 16.70
N ALA A 134 3.08 15.53 16.61
CA ALA A 134 2.45 16.49 17.51
C ALA A 134 2.01 15.87 18.86
N ILE A 135 1.84 14.55 18.93
CA ILE A 135 1.30 13.85 20.12
C ILE A 135 2.39 13.45 21.11
N GLY A 136 3.66 13.38 20.68
CA GLY A 136 4.79 13.05 21.55
C GLY A 136 4.80 11.59 22.02
N ILE A 137 4.04 10.71 21.37
CA ILE A 137 4.12 9.26 21.60
C ILE A 137 5.41 8.76 20.93
N PRO A 138 6.28 8.03 21.66
CA PRO A 138 7.50 7.47 21.09
C PRO A 138 7.15 6.54 19.91
N VAL A 139 7.64 6.93 18.75
CA VAL A 139 7.38 6.27 17.46
C VAL A 139 8.22 4.97 17.43
N PRO A 140 7.73 3.80 16.96
CA PRO A 140 8.52 2.55 16.78
C PRO A 140 9.36 2.58 15.49
N ASP A 141 10.70 2.43 15.55
CA ASP A 141 11.62 2.80 14.45
C ASP A 141 11.07 2.41 13.06
N VAL A 142 10.71 3.40 12.24
CA VAL A 142 9.97 3.18 10.98
C VAL A 142 11.00 3.40 9.88
N SER A 143 11.55 2.31 9.34
CA SER A 143 12.73 2.35 8.47
C SER A 143 12.47 3.10 7.16
N SER A 144 11.26 3.03 6.60
CA SER A 144 10.95 3.73 5.34
C SER A 144 10.46 5.17 5.53
N VAL A 145 10.26 5.63 6.77
CA VAL A 145 9.76 6.98 7.08
C VAL A 145 10.75 7.69 8.01
N ASN A 146 11.78 8.30 7.42
CA ASN A 146 12.81 9.02 8.18
C ASN A 146 12.20 10.13 9.04
N ARG A 147 12.31 9.97 10.37
CA ARG A 147 11.47 10.64 11.37
C ARG A 147 11.79 12.09 11.66
N ARG A 148 13.01 12.53 11.40
CA ARG A 148 13.51 13.80 11.95
C ARG A 148 13.49 14.96 10.99
N ASN A 149 13.29 14.70 9.71
CA ASN A 149 13.19 15.71 8.68
C ASN A 149 12.30 15.16 7.56
N ILE A 150 11.01 15.43 7.66
CA ILE A 150 10.24 15.72 6.43
C ILE A 150 10.44 17.21 6.13
N VAL A 151 11.72 17.62 6.09
CA VAL A 151 12.14 18.40 4.94
C VAL A 151 11.85 17.49 3.75
N TYR A 152 11.47 18.04 2.61
CA TYR A 152 11.43 17.34 1.33
C TYR A 152 12.84 16.81 0.93
N ALA A 153 13.51 16.10 1.84
CA ALA A 153 14.62 15.23 1.55
C ALA A 153 13.99 14.05 0.82
N PRO A 154 14.48 13.73 -0.40
CA PRO A 154 13.85 12.79 -1.30
C PRO A 154 13.97 11.39 -0.71
N ASN A 155 13.05 11.02 0.16
CA ASN A 155 12.84 9.62 0.45
C ASN A 155 12.09 9.08 -0.77
N ALA A 156 12.87 8.60 -1.74
CA ALA A 156 12.42 8.32 -3.08
C ALA A 156 11.18 7.42 -3.09
N VAL A 157 11.01 6.52 -2.11
CA VAL A 157 9.84 5.63 -2.01
C VAL A 157 8.56 6.38 -1.63
N PHE A 158 8.57 7.15 -0.53
CA PHE A 158 7.36 7.86 -0.08
C PHE A 158 6.93 8.95 -1.06
N ASP A 159 7.88 9.64 -1.70
CA ASP A 159 7.57 10.60 -2.76
C ASP A 159 6.95 9.93 -3.99
N ARG A 160 7.48 8.78 -4.43
CA ARG A 160 6.87 8.00 -5.52
C ARG A 160 5.47 7.50 -5.14
N LEU A 161 5.28 7.02 -3.91
CA LEU A 161 3.95 6.66 -3.40
C LEU A 161 2.99 7.85 -3.44
N ARG A 162 3.42 9.04 -2.98
CA ARG A 162 2.64 10.28 -3.02
C ARG A 162 2.28 10.67 -4.45
N MET A 163 3.22 10.58 -5.38
CA MET A 163 3.00 10.90 -6.79
C MET A 163 1.96 9.94 -7.39
N ILE A 164 2.09 8.64 -7.16
CA ILE A 164 1.13 7.64 -7.66
C ILE A 164 -0.25 7.84 -6.99
N HIS A 165 -0.31 8.06 -5.68
CA HIS A 165 -1.57 8.38 -4.99
C HIS A 165 -2.25 9.61 -5.59
N ASN A 166 -1.50 10.68 -5.82
CA ASN A 166 -2.05 11.90 -6.42
C ASN A 166 -2.57 11.62 -7.82
N ARG A 167 -1.87 10.79 -8.61
CA ARG A 167 -2.36 10.38 -9.93
C ARG A 167 -3.66 9.60 -9.86
N VAL A 168 -3.78 8.64 -8.94
CA VAL A 168 -5.02 7.88 -8.71
C VAL A 168 -6.16 8.82 -8.31
N LYS A 169 -5.88 9.77 -7.41
CA LYS A 169 -6.89 10.69 -6.86
C LYS A 169 -7.42 11.70 -7.89
N HIS A 170 -6.57 12.17 -8.80
CA HIS A 170 -6.85 13.27 -9.74
C HIS A 170 -6.95 12.77 -11.19
N PHE A 171 -7.23 11.48 -11.38
CA PHE A 171 -7.29 10.88 -12.71
C PHE A 171 -8.46 11.40 -13.55
N ASP A 172 -9.55 11.80 -12.89
CA ASP A 172 -10.70 12.46 -13.51
C ASP A 172 -10.30 13.75 -14.25
N GLU A 173 -9.42 14.55 -13.64
CA GLU A 173 -8.88 15.77 -14.26
C GLU A 173 -8.11 15.46 -15.55
N ASP A 174 -7.38 14.34 -15.59
CA ASP A 174 -6.63 13.93 -16.79
C ASP A 174 -7.55 13.48 -17.93
N VAL A 175 -8.67 12.84 -17.59
CA VAL A 175 -9.70 12.46 -18.56
C VAL A 175 -10.37 13.71 -19.13
N GLU A 176 -10.73 14.65 -18.27
CA GLU A 176 -11.33 15.93 -18.69
C GLU A 176 -10.39 16.73 -19.61
N GLU A 177 -9.12 16.88 -19.23
CA GLU A 177 -8.11 17.57 -20.04
C GLU A 177 -7.93 16.92 -21.42
N ALA A 178 -7.88 15.58 -21.48
CA ALA A 178 -7.77 14.87 -22.75
C ALA A 178 -9.01 15.05 -23.63
N MET A 179 -10.21 15.03 -23.05
CA MET A 179 -11.46 15.29 -23.77
C MET A 179 -11.50 16.70 -24.37
N VAL A 180 -11.11 17.72 -23.60
CA VAL A 180 -11.07 19.11 -24.07
C VAL A 180 -10.03 19.29 -25.18
N ALA A 181 -8.87 18.63 -25.07
CA ALA A 181 -7.81 18.70 -26.07
C ALA A 181 -8.07 17.86 -27.34
N GLY A 182 -9.13 17.03 -27.36
CA GLY A 182 -9.38 16.09 -28.46
C GLY A 182 -8.37 14.94 -28.53
N ASN A 183 -7.70 14.62 -27.42
CA ASN A 183 -6.72 13.55 -27.30
C ASN A 183 -7.35 12.30 -26.66
N THR A 184 -6.68 11.15 -26.80
CA THR A 184 -7.09 9.93 -26.10
C THR A 184 -6.60 10.00 -24.64
N PRO A 185 -7.49 9.83 -23.64
CA PRO A 185 -7.07 9.80 -22.25
C PRO A 185 -6.20 8.55 -21.98
N PRO A 186 -5.36 8.58 -20.94
CA PRO A 186 -4.73 7.36 -20.44
C PRO A 186 -5.81 6.35 -20.04
N SER A 187 -5.56 5.05 -20.26
CA SER A 187 -6.53 3.99 -19.94
C SER A 187 -6.69 3.71 -18.45
N SER A 188 -5.67 4.03 -17.65
CA SER A 188 -5.67 3.85 -16.20
C SER A 188 -4.68 4.79 -15.52
N PRO A 189 -4.91 5.22 -14.26
CA PRO A 189 -3.95 6.02 -13.51
C PRO A 189 -2.68 5.24 -13.13
N ILE A 190 -2.77 3.90 -13.06
CA ILE A 190 -1.66 3.01 -12.76
C ILE A 190 -1.66 1.79 -13.68
N TRP A 191 -0.52 1.16 -13.87
CA TRP A 191 -0.44 -0.13 -14.54
C TRP A 191 0.64 -1.01 -13.93
N PHE A 192 0.52 -2.31 -14.14
CA PHE A 192 1.46 -3.28 -13.60
C PHE A 192 2.63 -3.51 -14.55
N VAL A 193 3.80 -3.63 -13.95
CA VAL A 193 4.99 -4.24 -14.55
C VAL A 193 5.42 -5.40 -13.66
N ASN A 194 6.33 -6.24 -14.15
CA ASN A 194 6.70 -7.50 -13.47
C ASN A 194 7.10 -7.33 -12.00
N ASP A 195 7.71 -6.20 -11.68
CA ASP A 195 8.31 -5.88 -10.38
C ASP A 195 7.69 -4.68 -9.67
N GLY A 196 6.59 -4.13 -10.18
CA GLY A 196 5.94 -3.03 -9.50
C GLY A 196 4.74 -2.43 -10.21
N ILE A 197 4.44 -1.21 -9.78
CA ILE A 197 3.33 -0.40 -10.24
C ILE A 197 3.94 0.86 -10.86
N GLU A 198 3.55 1.14 -12.09
CA GLU A 198 3.95 2.35 -12.81
C GLU A 198 2.76 3.31 -12.93
N SER A 199 3.10 4.58 -13.06
CA SER A 199 2.18 5.69 -13.27
C SER A 199 2.88 6.80 -14.05
N THR A 200 2.15 7.82 -14.47
CA THR A 200 2.72 8.98 -15.19
C THR A 200 2.76 10.20 -14.28
N ASP A 201 3.92 10.86 -14.20
CA ASP A 201 4.08 12.16 -13.56
C ASP A 201 3.52 13.26 -14.48
N LYS A 202 2.46 13.93 -14.04
CA LYS A 202 1.79 15.00 -14.80
C LYS A 202 2.72 16.18 -15.09
N SER A 203 3.71 16.45 -14.22
CA SER A 203 4.56 17.64 -14.34
C SER A 203 5.54 17.58 -15.51
N ASN A 204 5.97 16.39 -15.90
CA ASN A 204 7.03 16.19 -16.90
C ASN A 204 6.75 15.02 -17.87
N GLY A 205 5.63 14.31 -17.72
CA GLY A 205 5.26 13.15 -18.53
C GLY A 205 6.12 11.89 -18.29
N SER A 206 7.00 11.90 -17.28
CA SER A 206 7.90 10.78 -16.99
C SER A 206 7.18 9.66 -16.24
N SER A 207 7.70 8.44 -16.35
CA SER A 207 7.16 7.29 -15.62
C SER A 207 7.65 7.30 -14.16
N VAL A 208 6.70 7.16 -13.25
CA VAL A 208 6.94 6.94 -11.81
C VAL A 208 6.72 5.47 -11.53
N LYS A 209 7.71 4.81 -10.93
CA LYS A 209 7.64 3.38 -10.61
C LYS A 209 7.83 3.13 -9.12
N LEU A 210 6.87 2.43 -8.51
CA LEU A 210 6.97 1.89 -7.16
C LEU A 210 7.09 0.37 -7.23
N ASN A 211 8.23 -0.16 -6.78
CA ASN A 211 8.45 -1.61 -6.81
C ASN A 211 7.57 -2.30 -5.76
N PHE A 212 7.18 -3.55 -6.01
CA PHE A 212 6.36 -4.28 -5.03
C PHE A 212 7.07 -4.48 -3.69
N GLN A 213 8.39 -4.66 -3.70
CA GLN A 213 9.19 -4.75 -2.48
C GLN A 213 9.14 -3.45 -1.67
N GLU A 214 9.27 -2.30 -2.33
CA GLU A 214 9.18 -0.97 -1.69
C GLU A 214 7.77 -0.74 -1.11
N LEU A 215 6.73 -1.17 -1.83
CA LEU A 215 5.35 -1.10 -1.33
C LEU A 215 5.15 -2.01 -0.10
N VAL A 216 5.72 -3.20 -0.08
CA VAL A 216 5.65 -4.12 1.07
C VAL A 216 6.37 -3.54 2.29
N GLU A 217 7.52 -2.91 2.11
CA GLU A 217 8.22 -2.23 3.22
C GLU A 217 7.37 -1.12 3.84
N VAL A 218 6.72 -0.32 2.99
CA VAL A 218 5.76 0.72 3.40
C VAL A 218 4.54 0.13 4.13
N LEU A 219 4.02 -1.01 3.65
CA LEU A 219 2.90 -1.71 4.29
C LEU A 219 3.31 -2.33 5.63
N GLU A 220 4.53 -2.86 5.74
CA GLU A 220 5.04 -3.40 7.00
C GLU A 220 5.23 -2.29 8.04
N ASP A 221 5.68 -1.11 7.63
CA ASP A 221 5.72 0.06 8.49
C ASP A 221 4.31 0.45 9.01
N ALA A 222 3.30 0.47 8.14
CA ALA A 222 1.90 0.66 8.54
C ALA A 222 1.38 -0.47 9.45
N ARG A 223 1.83 -1.71 9.22
CA ARG A 223 1.52 -2.88 10.05
C ARG A 223 2.09 -2.72 11.46
N GLN A 224 3.36 -2.34 11.58
CA GLN A 224 4.04 -2.14 12.87
C GLN A 224 3.38 -1.01 13.68
N ILE A 225 2.96 0.08 13.04
CA ILE A 225 2.19 1.15 13.68
C ILE A 225 0.89 0.59 14.26
N THR A 226 0.17 -0.23 13.48
CA THR A 226 -1.11 -0.81 13.92
C THR A 226 -0.93 -1.76 15.11
N LEU A 227 0.06 -2.67 15.05
CA LEU A 227 0.37 -3.60 16.14
C LEU A 227 0.81 -2.89 17.41
N MET A 228 1.51 -1.76 17.27
CA MET A 228 1.92 -0.95 18.41
C MET A 228 0.73 -0.42 19.21
N PHE A 229 -0.34 0.04 18.56
CA PHE A 229 -1.55 0.50 19.26
C PHE A 229 -2.52 -0.60 19.66
N ALA A 230 -2.69 -1.63 18.83
CA ALA A 230 -3.65 -2.69 19.10
C ALA A 230 -3.13 -3.68 20.17
N GLU A 231 -1.82 -3.86 20.28
CA GLU A 231 -1.24 -4.93 21.11
C GLU A 231 -0.24 -4.40 22.11
N ARG A 232 0.86 -3.79 21.63
CA ARG A 232 2.02 -3.50 22.47
C ARG A 232 1.74 -2.44 23.54
N LEU A 233 1.12 -1.31 23.18
CA LEU A 233 0.83 -0.24 24.13
C LEU A 233 -0.17 -0.68 25.23
N PRO A 234 -1.32 -1.30 24.89
CA PRO A 234 -2.24 -1.84 25.88
C PRO A 234 -1.58 -2.85 26.83
N GLU A 235 -0.76 -3.76 26.31
CA GLU A 235 -0.05 -4.75 27.12
C GLU A 235 0.94 -4.09 28.10
N ARG A 236 1.68 -3.07 27.65
CA ARG A 236 2.58 -2.30 28.52
C ARG A 236 1.82 -1.56 29.62
N ILE A 237 0.65 -1.00 29.31
CA ILE A 237 -0.20 -0.33 30.31
C ILE A 237 -0.71 -1.34 31.33
N ARG A 238 -1.19 -2.51 30.89
CA ARG A 238 -1.65 -3.58 31.79
C ARG A 238 -0.53 -4.12 32.67
N ALA A 239 0.67 -4.37 32.11
CA ALA A 239 1.83 -4.80 32.87
C ALA A 239 2.19 -3.78 33.97
N ARG A 240 2.20 -2.48 33.63
CA ARG A 240 2.45 -1.41 34.60
C ARG A 240 1.39 -1.36 35.70
N LEU A 241 0.12 -1.54 35.37
CA LEU A 241 -0.96 -1.62 36.36
C LEU A 241 -0.85 -2.85 37.28
N ARG A 242 -0.26 -3.94 36.79
CA ARG A 242 0.05 -5.15 37.58
C ARG A 242 1.34 -5.05 38.39
N GLY A 243 2.11 -3.97 38.25
CA GLY A 243 3.43 -3.83 38.87
C GLY A 243 4.52 -4.72 38.23
N GLU A 244 4.28 -5.22 37.03
CA GLU A 244 5.25 -6.02 36.26
C GLU A 244 6.28 -5.13 35.55
N SER A 245 7.50 -5.64 35.37
CA SER A 245 8.51 -4.99 34.52
C SER A 245 8.00 -4.91 33.08
N ASP A 246 8.35 -3.83 32.37
CA ASP A 246 7.91 -3.57 30.99
C ASP A 246 8.22 -4.78 30.08
N PRO A 247 7.21 -5.48 29.53
CA PRO A 247 7.40 -6.71 28.77
C PRO A 247 8.14 -6.48 27.44
N ALA A 248 8.30 -5.22 27.02
CA ALA A 248 9.03 -4.83 25.81
C ALA A 248 10.40 -4.17 26.11
N ALA A 249 10.85 -4.12 27.37
CA ALA A 249 12.20 -3.65 27.68
C ALA A 249 13.23 -4.68 27.19
N PRO A 250 14.27 -4.27 26.43
CA PRO A 250 15.36 -5.18 26.10
C PRO A 250 15.94 -5.72 27.40
N SER A 251 16.11 -7.04 27.49
CA SER A 251 16.75 -7.69 28.63
C SER A 251 18.07 -6.99 28.91
N PRO A 252 18.39 -6.66 30.18
CA PRO A 252 19.67 -6.07 30.51
C PRO A 252 20.76 -6.99 29.94
N GLN A 253 21.59 -6.44 29.03
CA GLN A 253 22.73 -7.20 28.53
C GLN A 253 23.61 -7.56 29.73
N PRO A 254 23.98 -8.84 29.89
CA PRO A 254 24.89 -9.22 30.94
C PRO A 254 26.22 -8.45 30.76
N PRO A 255 26.88 -8.09 31.87
CA PRO A 255 28.12 -7.30 31.87
C PRO A 255 29.24 -7.97 31.08
#